data_AF-A0A835MNR9-F1
#
_entry.id   AF-A0A835MNR9-F1
#
_cell.length_a   1.000
_cell.length_b   1.000
_cell.length_c   1.000
_cell.angle_alpha   90.00
_cell.angle_beta   90.00
_cell.angle_gamma   90.00
#
_symmetry.space_group_name_H-M   'P 1'
#
loop_
_entity.id
_entity.type
_entity.pdbx_description
1 polymer ?
#
loop_
_entity_poly.entity_id
_entity_poly.type
_entity_poly.pdbx_seq_one_letter_code
_entity_poly.pdbx_strand_id
1 'polypeptide(L)' 'MFQDKLARIAEDSFNSVDRVATYRFTYPMNTNRPPPTWLSSGHIEFKDVVPRYKPVLSLVLHGLSEATSKSRTSTAAKI' A
#
# COMPACT_ATOMS: atom_id res chain seq x y z
N MET A 1 13.78 -21.63 -41.72
CA MET A 1 12.36 -21.32 -41.51
C MET A 1 11.76 -21.98 -40.26
N PHE A 2 12.25 -23.13 -39.78
CA PHE A 2 11.73 -23.77 -38.54
C PHE A 2 12.39 -23.26 -37.24
N GLN A 3 13.66 -22.82 -37.26
CA GLN A 3 14.33 -22.22 -36.09
C GLN A 3 13.56 -20.99 -35.55
N ASP A 4 13.01 -20.16 -36.42
CA ASP A 4 12.36 -18.89 -36.04
C ASP A 4 11.06 -19.11 -35.27
N LYS A 5 10.34 -20.20 -35.57
CA LYS A 5 9.10 -20.56 -34.89
C LYS A 5 9.36 -21.03 -33.46
N LEU A 6 10.41 -21.82 -33.25
CA LEU A 6 10.79 -22.30 -31.93
C LEU A 6 11.32 -21.15 -31.06
N ALA A 7 12.13 -20.26 -31.63
CA ALA A 7 12.59 -19.05 -30.95
C ALA A 7 11.41 -18.18 -30.48
N ARG A 8 10.44 -17.92 -31.38
CA ARG A 8 9.23 -17.15 -31.03
C ARG A 8 8.45 -17.78 -29.87
N ILE A 9 8.20 -19.09 -29.92
CA ILE A 9 7.44 -19.79 -28.87
C ILE A 9 8.16 -19.72 -27.52
N ALA A 10 9.49 -19.81 -27.52
CA ALA A 10 10.28 -19.70 -26.31
C ALA A 10 10.22 -18.28 -25.72
N GLU A 11 10.36 -17.24 -26.55
CA GLU A 11 10.28 -15.84 -26.12
C GLU A 11 8.90 -15.46 -25.59
N ASP A 12 7.83 -15.89 -26.27
CA ASP A 12 6.45 -15.65 -25.84
C ASP A 12 6.16 -16.31 -24.48
N SER A 13 6.66 -17.53 -24.29
CA SER A 13 6.51 -18.27 -23.03
C SER A 13 7.28 -17.60 -21.89
N PHE A 14 8.48 -17.08 -22.17
CA PHE A 14 9.30 -16.37 -21.19
C PHE A 14 8.64 -15.05 -20.76
N ASN A 15 8.14 -14.26 -21.71
CA ASN A 15 7.43 -13.01 -21.44
C ASN A 15 6.18 -13.20 -20.58
N SER A 16 5.48 -14.33 -20.73
CA SER A 16 4.33 -14.68 -19.89
C SER A 16 4.72 -14.90 -18.43
N VAL A 17 5.85 -15.58 -18.18
CA VAL A 17 6.32 -15.93 -16.83
C VAL A 17 6.98 -14.74 -16.12
N ASP A 18 7.80 -13.96 -16.83
CA ASP A 18 8.58 -12.87 -16.24
C ASP A 18 7.69 -11.78 -15.60
N ARG A 19 6.52 -11.52 -16.20
CA ARG A 19 5.51 -10.62 -15.61
C ARG A 19 4.98 -11.10 -14.27
N VAL A 20 4.77 -12.42 -14.10
CA VAL A 20 4.32 -13.00 -12.83
C VAL A 20 5.43 -12.97 -11.79
N ALA A 21 6.67 -13.24 -12.19
CA ALA A 21 7.84 -13.19 -11.32
C ALA A 21 8.05 -11.79 -10.73
N THR A 22 7.84 -10.75 -11.54
CA THR A 22 7.92 -9.35 -11.09
C THR A 22 6.98 -9.10 -9.90
N TYR A 23 5.70 -9.47 -9.99
CA TYR A 23 4.76 -9.23 -8.89
C TYR A 23 5.02 -10.09 -7.64
N ARG A 24 5.68 -11.24 -7.77
CA ARG A 24 5.98 -12.13 -6.63
C ARG A 24 6.97 -11.52 -5.64
N PHE A 25 7.95 -10.74 -6.12
CA PHE A 25 9.02 -10.20 -5.29
C PHE A 25 8.94 -8.69 -5.05
N THR A 26 8.03 -7.98 -5.73
CA THR A 26 7.96 -6.51 -5.68
C THR A 26 7.40 -5.97 -4.36
N TYR A 27 6.61 -6.77 -3.60
CA TYR A 27 6.05 -6.33 -2.32
C TYR A 27 6.43 -7.30 -1.20
N PRO A 28 7.16 -6.85 -0.18
CA PRO A 28 7.46 -7.69 0.96
C PRO A 28 6.15 -8.07 1.66
N MET A 29 5.95 -9.35 1.94
CA MET A 29 4.85 -9.81 2.79
C MET A 29 5.01 -9.15 4.17
N ASN A 30 3.94 -8.54 4.69
CA ASN A 30 3.98 -7.92 6.01
C ASN A 30 4.10 -9.01 7.09
N THR A 31 5.34 -9.25 7.56
CA THR A 31 5.64 -10.21 8.64
C THR A 31 5.22 -9.68 10.01
N ASN A 32 4.97 -8.38 10.15
CA ASN A 32 4.64 -7.73 11.41
C ASN A 32 3.12 -7.68 11.62
N ARG A 33 2.52 -8.86 11.76
CA ARG A 33 1.10 -8.95 12.14
C ARG A 33 0.93 -8.45 13.59
N PRO A 34 0.15 -7.39 13.84
CA PRO A 34 -0.05 -6.90 15.19
C PRO A 34 -0.87 -7.90 16.03
N PRO A 35 -0.74 -7.87 17.38
CA PRO A 35 -1.49 -8.74 18.26
C PRO A 35 -3.02 -8.50 18.10
N PRO A 36 -3.88 -9.51 18.34
CA PRO A 36 -5.32 -9.39 18.09
C PRO A 36 -6.02 -8.20 18.76
N THR A 37 -5.47 -7.69 19.85
CA THR A 37 -6.03 -6.59 20.66
C THR A 37 -5.51 -5.20 20.29
N TRP A 38 -4.71 -5.06 19.22
CA TRP A 38 -4.05 -3.80 18.87
C TRP A 38 -4.99 -2.62 18.57
N LEU A 39 -6.26 -2.87 18.20
CA LEU A 39 -7.29 -1.84 17.94
C LEU A 39 -8.23 -1.58 19.14
N SER A 40 -8.01 -2.24 20.27
CA SER A 40 -8.94 -2.21 21.41
C SER A 40 -9.17 -0.80 21.96
N SER A 41 -8.11 -0.01 22.14
CA SER A 41 -8.18 1.38 22.62
C SER A 41 -8.87 2.33 21.64
N GLY A 42 -8.90 2.01 20.34
CA GLY A 42 -9.42 2.92 19.31
C GLY A 42 -8.68 4.25 19.23
N HIS A 43 -7.43 4.29 19.68
CA HIS A 43 -6.58 5.46 19.66
C HIS A 43 -5.85 5.52 18.31
N ILE A 44 -6.04 6.61 17.58
CA ILE A 44 -5.34 6.89 16.33
C ILE A 44 -4.57 8.18 16.53
N GLU A 45 -3.25 8.11 16.32
CA GLU A 45 -2.33 9.24 16.45
C GLU A 45 -1.56 9.40 15.15
N PHE A 46 -1.62 10.60 14.57
CA PHE A 46 -0.78 10.99 13.46
C PHE A 46 0.34 11.87 13.98
N LYS A 47 1.58 11.43 13.79
CA LYS A 47 2.78 12.19 14.18
C LYS A 47 3.61 12.50 12.95
N ASP A 48 3.69 13.78 12.60
CA ASP A 48 4.52 14.31 11.51
C ASP A 48 4.35 13.54 10.18
N VAL A 49 3.11 13.14 9.88
CA VAL A 49 2.82 12.31 8.69
C VAL A 49 2.81 13.17 7.44
N VAL A 50 3.61 12.74 6.46
CA VAL A 50 3.95 13.48 5.24
C VAL A 50 3.62 12.57 4.04
N PRO A 51 2.31 12.39 3.71
CA PRO A 51 1.88 11.38 2.74
C PRO A 51 2.23 11.79 1.31
N ARG A 52 2.84 10.87 0.56
CA ARG A 52 3.17 11.02 -0.87
C ARG A 52 2.59 9.87 -1.67
N TYR A 53 1.90 10.17 -2.78
CA TYR A 53 1.45 9.13 -3.72
C TYR A 53 2.60 8.50 -4.52
N LYS A 54 3.65 9.27 -4.81
CA LYS A 54 4.88 8.79 -5.44
C LYS A 54 6.11 9.43 -4.80
N PRO A 55 7.24 8.71 -4.71
CA PRO A 55 8.47 9.23 -4.08
C PRO A 55 8.96 10.57 -4.65
N VAL A 56 8.75 10.81 -5.94
CA VAL A 56 9.29 11.98 -6.67
C VAL A 56 8.27 13.13 -6.78
N LEU A 57 7.03 12.95 -6.32
CA LEU A 57 6.01 13.98 -6.39
C LEU A 57 5.96 14.82 -5.11
N SER A 58 5.49 16.06 -5.28
CA SER A 58 5.21 17.00 -4.20
C SER A 58 4.18 16.44 -3.23
N LEU A 59 4.27 16.90 -1.99
CA LEU A 59 3.42 16.45 -0.90
C LEU A 59 1.98 16.89 -1.09
N VAL A 60 1.06 16.01 -0.72
CA VAL A 60 -0.38 16.27 -0.87
C VAL A 60 -0.95 16.91 0.38
N LEU A 61 -0.46 16.52 1.56
CA LEU A 61 -0.83 17.09 2.85
C LEU A 61 0.44 17.36 3.67
N HIS A 62 0.42 18.46 4.43
CA HIS A 62 1.51 18.89 5.29
C HIS A 62 1.00 19.02 6.74
N GLY A 63 1.78 18.52 7.70
CA GLY A 63 1.62 18.87 9.12
C GLY A 63 0.36 18.36 9.81
N LEU A 64 -0.14 17.18 9.45
CA LEU A 64 -1.30 16.59 10.14
C LEU A 64 -0.88 16.05 11.51
N SER A 65 -1.39 16.66 12.57
CA SER A 65 -1.25 16.23 13.96
C SER A 65 -2.63 16.21 14.60
N GLU A 66 -3.29 15.05 14.57
CA GLU A 66 -4.61 14.87 15.18
C GLU A 66 -4.62 13.56 15.97
N ALA A 67 -5.08 13.64 17.22
CA ALA A 67 -5.31 12.49 18.08
C ALA A 67 -6.81 12.32 18.27
N THR A 68 -7.36 11.21 17.76
CA THR A 68 -8.78 10.90 17.90
C THR A 68 -8.95 9.73 18.87
N SER A 69 -9.84 9.91 19.85
CA SER A 69 -10.23 8.90 20.84
C SER A 69 -11.73 8.63 20.72
N LYS A 70 -12.14 7.39 20.95
CA LYS A 70 -13.47 6.82 20.65
C LYS A 70 -14.70 7.53 21.27
N SER A 71 -14.54 8.55 22.11
CA SER A 71 -15.67 9.10 22.90
C SER A 71 -16.19 10.48 22.47
N ARG A 72 -15.75 11.07 21.35
CA ARG A 72 -16.15 12.45 20.98
C ARG A 72 -17.09 12.52 19.79
N THR A 73 -18.32 12.05 19.96
CA THR A 73 -19.46 12.50 19.14
C THR A 73 -20.04 13.76 19.80
N SER A 74 -19.53 14.93 19.42
CA SER A 74 -20.16 16.21 19.76
C SER A 74 -21.40 16.40 18.88
N THR A 75 -22.54 15.94 19.37
CA THR A 75 -23.87 16.33 18.89
C THR A 75 -24.06 17.83 19.13
N ALA A 76 -23.80 18.67 18.12
CA ALA A 76 -24.20 20.08 18.12
C ALA A 76 -24.26 20.63 16.68
N ALA A 77 -25.27 20.21 15.93
CA ALA A 77 -25.79 20.97 14.79
C ALA A 77 -27.32 20.84 14.85
N LYS A 78 -27.93 21.73 15.65
CA LYS A 78 -29.37 21.97 15.64
C LYS A 78 -29.59 23.22 14.80
N ILE A 79 -30.09 23.04 13.59
CA ILE A 79 -30.76 24.07 12.78
C ILE A 79 -32.25 23.88 13.02
#